data_AF-W1NSR7-F1
#
_entry.id   AF-W1NSR7-F1
#
_cell.length_a   1.000
_cell.length_b   1.000
_cell.length_c   1.000
_cell.angle_alpha   90.00
_cell.angle_beta   90.00
_cell.angle_gamma   90.00
#
_symmetry.space_group_name_H-M   'P 1'
#
loop_
_entity.id
_entity.type
_entity.pdbx_description
1 polymer ?
#
loop_
_entity_poly.entity_id
_entity_poly.type
_entity_poly.pdbx_seq_one_letter_code
_entity_poly.pdbx_strand_id
1 'polypeptide(L)'
;MKESGVINEQNIAESKVALVYGQMNEPPRARMRVGLTTLTMAEYFRDVNVFLFIDNISRFVQAGSKVSALLGRMPSAVGYQPTLNTEMGSLQEIITSTKERSITSSQAVYVPADDLTDPTPAATFAHLDGTTVLSRGLAAK
;
A
#
# COMPACT_ATOMS: atom_id res chain seq x y z
N MET A 1 10.82 15.15 -7.06
CA MET A 1 10.94 14.14 -8.14
C MET A 1 11.35 14.74 -9.48
N LYS A 2 10.77 15.88 -9.90
CA LYS A 2 11.22 16.63 -11.09
C LYS A 2 12.61 17.28 -10.90
N GLU A 3 12.78 18.07 -9.84
CA GLU A 3 14.05 18.74 -9.52
C GLU A 3 15.20 17.76 -9.21
N SER A 4 14.87 16.56 -8.75
CA SER A 4 15.82 15.49 -8.45
C SER A 4 16.20 14.64 -9.67
N GLY A 5 15.71 14.97 -10.88
CA GLY A 5 16.00 14.24 -12.12
C GLY A 5 15.43 12.83 -12.19
N VAL A 6 14.51 12.47 -11.29
CA VAL A 6 13.87 11.13 -11.27
C VAL A 6 12.76 11.04 -12.33
N ILE A 7 12.06 12.15 -12.56
CA ILE A 7 11.10 12.33 -13.65
C ILE A 7 11.73 13.24 -14.68
N ASN A 8 11.95 12.73 -15.89
CA ASN A 8 12.40 13.51 -17.04
C ASN A 8 11.18 13.92 -17.86
N GLU A 9 10.81 15.20 -17.82
CA GLU A 9 9.65 15.74 -18.56
C GLU A 9 9.87 15.79 -20.07
N GLN A 10 11.12 15.95 -20.51
CA GLN A 10 11.48 16.08 -21.91
C GLN A 10 11.54 14.70 -22.57
N ASN A 11 11.93 13.68 -21.82
CA ASN A 11 11.91 12.28 -22.25
C ASN A 11 11.36 11.36 -21.15
N ILE A 12 10.05 11.13 -21.18
CA ILE A 12 9.35 10.29 -20.20
C ILE A 12 9.93 8.87 -20.16
N ALA A 13 10.41 8.33 -21.29
CA ALA A 13 10.95 6.98 -21.38
C ALA A 13 12.24 6.78 -20.58
N GLU A 14 12.96 7.86 -20.26
CA GLU A 14 14.17 7.83 -19.41
C GLU A 14 13.86 8.00 -17.92
N SER A 15 12.59 8.22 -17.55
CA SER A 15 12.20 8.36 -16.15
C SER A 15 12.39 7.05 -15.39
N LYS A 16 12.96 7.14 -14.18
CA LYS A 16 13.26 5.98 -13.33
C LYS A 16 12.14 5.66 -12.34
N VAL A 17 10.95 6.20 -12.57
CA VAL A 17 9.79 6.05 -11.70
C VAL A 17 8.55 5.72 -12.51
N ALA A 18 7.75 4.79 -11.97
CA ALA A 18 6.40 4.54 -12.41
C ALA A 18 5.44 4.96 -11.29
N LEU A 19 4.34 5.61 -11.66
CA LEU A 19 3.32 6.10 -10.73
C LEU A 19 1.99 5.42 -11.07
N VAL A 20 1.40 4.74 -10.09
CA VAL A 20 0.12 4.03 -10.24
C VAL A 20 -0.87 4.65 -9.28
N TYR A 21 -2.00 5.12 -9.80
CA TYR A 21 -2.99 5.87 -9.03
C TYR A 21 -4.33 5.16 -9.01
N GLY A 22 -4.96 5.16 -7.83
CA GLY A 22 -6.37 4.79 -7.65
C GLY A 22 -7.13 5.98 -7.08
N GLN A 23 -7.76 6.75 -7.95
CA GLN A 23 -8.41 7.98 -7.52
C GLN A 23 -9.68 7.67 -6.70
N MET A 24 -10.03 8.52 -5.72
CA MET A 24 -11.14 8.22 -4.81
C MET A 24 -12.53 8.23 -5.48
N ASN A 25 -12.65 8.90 -6.62
CA ASN A 25 -13.82 8.89 -7.50
C ASN A 25 -13.98 7.57 -8.31
N GLU A 26 -12.95 6.72 -8.36
CA GLU A 26 -13.02 5.45 -9.06
C GLU A 26 -13.74 4.37 -8.26
N PRO A 27 -14.33 3.37 -8.95
CA PRO A 27 -15.02 2.27 -8.28
C PRO A 27 -14.09 1.56 -7.30
N PRO A 28 -14.62 1.06 -6.16
CA PRO A 28 -13.82 0.46 -5.11
C PRO A 28 -12.98 -0.72 -5.60
N ARG A 29 -13.46 -1.45 -6.61
CA ARG A 29 -12.71 -2.54 -7.26
C ARG A 29 -11.44 -2.04 -7.96
N ALA A 30 -11.48 -0.89 -8.65
CA ALA A 30 -10.32 -0.31 -9.30
C ALA A 30 -9.27 0.07 -8.23
N ARG A 31 -9.70 0.80 -7.19
CA ARG A 31 -8.82 1.20 -6.07
C ARG A 31 -8.17 0.02 -5.37
N MET A 32 -8.90 -1.08 -5.17
CA MET A 32 -8.35 -2.29 -4.56
C MET A 32 -7.30 -2.97 -5.47
N ARG A 33 -7.42 -2.87 -6.79
CA ARG A 33 -6.48 -3.49 -7.74
C ARG A 33 -5.20 -2.71 -7.95
N VAL A 34 -5.20 -1.40 -7.74
CA VAL A 34 -4.01 -0.54 -7.88
C VAL A 34 -2.81 -1.10 -7.14
N GLY A 35 -2.97 -1.50 -5.86
CA GLY A 35 -1.87 -2.09 -5.09
C GLY A 35 -1.28 -3.34 -5.74
N LEU A 36 -2.14 -4.23 -6.24
CA LEU A 36 -1.72 -5.48 -6.88
C LEU A 36 -1.07 -5.24 -8.26
N THR A 37 -1.60 -4.29 -9.03
CA THR A 37 -1.00 -3.89 -10.31
C THR A 37 0.38 -3.29 -10.10
N THR A 38 0.55 -2.44 -9.07
CA THR A 38 1.87 -1.89 -8.71
C THR A 38 2.84 -3.00 -8.35
N LEU A 39 2.40 -4.04 -7.63
CA LEU A 39 3.23 -5.19 -7.32
C LEU A 39 3.63 -5.95 -8.57
N THR A 40 2.72 -6.22 -9.51
CA THR A 40 3.08 -6.85 -10.79
C THR A 40 4.16 -6.07 -11.54
N MET A 41 4.08 -4.73 -11.55
CA MET A 41 5.11 -3.89 -12.14
C MET A 41 6.43 -3.98 -11.36
N ALA A 42 6.38 -3.95 -10.03
CA ALA A 42 7.56 -4.08 -9.18
C ALA A 42 8.24 -5.44 -9.32
N GLU A 43 7.47 -6.52 -9.49
CA GLU A 43 7.99 -7.86 -9.75
C GLU A 43 8.72 -7.95 -11.08
N TYR A 44 8.17 -7.32 -12.13
CA TYR A 44 8.83 -7.25 -13.43
C TYR A 44 10.20 -6.56 -13.33
N PHE A 45 10.32 -5.51 -12.52
CA PHE A 45 11.57 -4.77 -12.31
C PHE A 45 12.44 -5.31 -11.17
N ARG A 46 12.05 -6.42 -10.52
CA ARG A 46 12.79 -6.99 -9.39
C ARG A 46 14.25 -7.29 -9.77
N ASP A 47 14.55 -7.46 -11.05
CA ASP A 47 15.90 -7.70 -11.56
C ASP A 47 16.94 -6.59 -11.28
N VAL A 48 16.52 -5.37 -10.96
CA VAL A 48 17.41 -4.20 -10.76
C VAL A 48 17.30 -3.53 -9.38
N ASN A 49 16.69 -4.22 -8.40
CA ASN A 49 16.25 -3.67 -7.10
C ASN A 49 15.21 -2.55 -7.23
N VAL A 50 14.09 -2.69 -6.53
CA VAL A 50 12.95 -1.77 -6.66
C VAL A 50 12.62 -1.17 -5.30
N PHE A 51 12.49 0.16 -5.27
CA PHE A 51 11.89 0.85 -4.15
C PHE A 51 10.40 1.09 -4.43
N LEU A 52 9.55 0.60 -3.53
CA LEU A 52 8.10 0.71 -3.60
C LEU A 52 7.58 1.67 -2.53
N PHE A 53 6.91 2.74 -2.93
CA PHE A 53 6.28 3.67 -2.01
C PHE A 53 4.75 3.56 -2.09
N ILE A 54 4.08 3.31 -0.96
CA ILE A 54 2.63 3.15 -0.87
C ILE A 54 2.04 4.23 0.04
N ASP A 55 1.29 5.18 -0.53
CA ASP A 55 0.56 6.22 0.21
C ASP A 55 -0.95 6.16 -0.13
N ASN A 56 -1.81 5.55 0.69
CA ASN A 56 -1.51 4.77 1.89
C ASN A 56 -2.16 3.40 1.81
N ILE A 57 -1.60 2.43 2.53
CA ILE A 57 -2.11 1.05 2.50
C ILE A 57 -3.53 0.94 3.08
N SER A 58 -3.93 1.87 3.95
CA SER A 58 -5.30 1.93 4.49
C SER A 58 -6.35 2.15 3.39
N ARG A 59 -5.99 2.74 2.23
CA ARG A 59 -6.91 2.84 1.07
C ARG A 59 -7.22 1.49 0.44
N PHE A 60 -6.27 0.56 0.45
CA PHE A 60 -6.50 -0.82 -0.02
C PHE A 60 -7.54 -1.50 0.87
N VAL A 61 -7.38 -1.40 2.19
CA VAL A 61 -8.32 -1.98 3.17
C VAL A 61 -9.72 -1.36 3.04
N GLN A 62 -9.82 -0.03 2.98
CA GLN A 62 -11.10 0.67 2.79
C GLN A 62 -11.80 0.28 1.48
N ALA A 63 -11.04 0.07 0.41
CA ALA A 63 -11.58 -0.40 -0.85
C ALA A 63 -12.09 -1.84 -0.72
N GLY A 64 -11.34 -2.72 -0.05
CA GLY A 64 -11.74 -4.10 0.27
C GLY A 64 -13.05 -4.17 1.06
N SER A 65 -13.20 -3.40 2.12
CA SER A 65 -14.46 -3.33 2.90
C SER A 65 -15.65 -2.92 2.03
N LYS A 66 -15.48 -1.93 1.14
CA LYS A 66 -16.53 -1.51 0.21
C LYS A 66 -16.87 -2.59 -0.81
N VAL A 67 -15.88 -3.28 -1.37
CA VAL A 67 -16.11 -4.41 -2.28
C VAL A 67 -16.84 -5.55 -1.57
N SER A 68 -16.44 -5.87 -0.34
CA SER A 68 -17.06 -6.92 0.47
C SER A 68 -18.52 -6.62 0.77
N ALA A 69 -18.83 -5.37 1.15
CA ALA A 69 -20.20 -4.93 1.37
C ALA A 69 -21.06 -5.01 0.10
N LEU A 70 -20.52 -4.60 -1.05
CA LEU A 70 -21.22 -4.71 -2.34
C LEU A 70 -21.49 -6.16 -2.77
N LEU A 71 -20.67 -7.11 -2.33
CA LEU A 71 -20.85 -8.55 -2.56
C LEU A 71 -21.77 -9.21 -1.54
N GLY A 72 -22.34 -8.46 -0.58
CA GLY A 72 -23.22 -9.00 0.46
C GLY A 72 -22.51 -9.92 1.47
N ARG A 73 -21.18 -9.82 1.60
CA ARG A 73 -20.44 -10.60 2.59
C ARG A 73 -20.71 -10.02 3.99
N MET A 74 -20.96 -10.89 4.97
CA MET A 74 -21.08 -10.46 6.35
C MET A 74 -19.78 -9.78 6.83
N PRO A 75 -19.85 -8.57 7.41
CA PRO A 75 -18.70 -7.91 7.99
C PRO A 75 -18.13 -8.72 9.17
N SER A 76 -16.83 -8.56 9.40
CA SER A 76 -16.11 -9.12 10.53
C SER A 76 -15.85 -8.04 11.59
N ALA A 77 -14.73 -8.15 12.33
CA ALA A 77 -14.31 -7.21 13.36
C ALA A 77 -14.43 -5.76 12.87
N VAL A 78 -15.13 -4.92 13.64
CA VAL A 78 -15.25 -3.46 13.43
C VAL A 78 -15.78 -3.08 12.03
N GLY A 79 -16.49 -3.98 11.33
CA GLY A 79 -17.10 -3.69 10.03
C GLY A 79 -16.19 -3.89 8.82
N TYR A 80 -15.01 -4.50 8.99
CA TYR A 80 -14.11 -4.85 7.90
C TYR A 80 -14.50 -6.14 7.19
N GLN A 81 -13.92 -6.38 6.01
CA GLN A 81 -14.14 -7.62 5.27
C GLN A 81 -13.57 -8.84 6.03
N PRO A 82 -14.23 -10.01 5.98
CA PRO A 82 -13.73 -11.22 6.65
C PRO A 82 -12.42 -11.75 6.04
N THR A 83 -12.11 -11.33 4.81
CA THR A 83 -10.91 -11.71 4.06
C THR A 83 -9.72 -10.77 4.31
N LEU A 84 -9.82 -9.82 5.25
CA LEU A 84 -8.82 -8.76 5.44
C LEU A 84 -7.40 -9.30 5.61
N ASN A 85 -7.20 -10.23 6.54
CA ASN A 85 -5.88 -10.78 6.82
C ASN A 85 -5.29 -11.53 5.62
N THR A 86 -6.14 -12.28 4.90
CA THR A 86 -5.70 -13.03 3.70
C THR A 86 -5.35 -12.09 2.56
N GLU A 87 -6.14 -11.04 2.33
CA GLU A 87 -5.90 -10.03 1.30
C GLU A 87 -4.65 -9.20 1.60
N MET A 88 -4.46 -8.83 2.88
CA MET A 88 -3.26 -8.13 3.32
C MET A 88 -2.02 -9.01 3.16
N GLY A 89 -2.06 -10.25 3.64
CA GLY A 89 -0.94 -11.19 3.48
C GLY A 89 -0.59 -11.41 2.01
N SER A 90 -1.60 -11.60 1.14
CA SER A 90 -1.36 -11.77 -0.30
C SER A 90 -0.65 -10.57 -0.94
N LEU A 91 -0.90 -9.36 -0.45
CA LEU A 91 -0.23 -8.14 -0.93
C LEU A 91 1.18 -8.01 -0.34
N GLN A 92 1.34 -8.23 0.96
CA GLN A 92 2.61 -8.00 1.66
C GLN A 92 3.65 -9.07 1.36
N GLU A 93 3.26 -10.35 1.24
CA GLU A 93 4.21 -11.45 1.01
C GLU A 93 4.94 -11.38 -0.35
N ILE A 94 4.40 -10.62 -1.31
CA ILE A 94 5.06 -10.38 -2.61
C ILE A 94 6.24 -9.39 -2.44
N ILE A 95 6.15 -8.50 -1.44
CA ILE A 95 7.17 -7.50 -1.12
C ILE A 95 8.25 -8.19 -0.30
N THR A 96 9.16 -8.87 -0.99
CA THR A 96 10.25 -9.60 -0.33
C THR A 96 11.59 -9.38 -1.03
N SER A 97 12.65 -9.70 -0.30
CA SER A 97 14.01 -9.68 -0.78
C SER A 97 14.49 -11.10 -1.09
N THR A 98 15.18 -11.24 -2.22
CA THR A 98 15.92 -12.45 -2.59
C THR A 98 17.41 -12.25 -2.32
N LYS A 99 18.24 -13.28 -2.51
CA LYS A 99 19.70 -13.20 -2.26
C LYS A 99 20.41 -12.16 -3.12
N GLU A 100 19.89 -11.87 -4.32
CA GLU A 100 20.57 -10.99 -5.28
C GLU A 100 19.82 -9.66 -5.49
N ARG A 101 18.54 -9.61 -5.15
CA ARG A 101 17.60 -8.56 -5.57
C ARG A 101 16.52 -8.32 -4.53
N SER A 102 16.08 -7.08 -4.35
CA SER A 102 15.03 -6.72 -3.39
C SER A 102 13.88 -5.91 -3.98
N ILE A 103 12.69 -6.09 -3.39
CA ILE A 103 11.63 -5.10 -3.41
C ILE A 103 11.55 -4.51 -2.00
N THR A 104 12.04 -3.28 -1.82
CA THR A 104 11.99 -2.59 -0.54
C THR A 104 10.78 -1.68 -0.53
N SER A 105 9.87 -1.84 0.44
CA SER A 105 8.70 -0.97 0.55
C SER A 105 8.74 0.01 1.72
N SER A 106 8.20 1.21 1.51
CA SER A 106 7.84 2.15 2.56
C SER A 106 6.36 2.50 2.41
N GLN A 107 5.58 2.25 3.46
CA GLN A 107 4.12 2.31 3.39
C GLN A 107 3.58 3.24 4.47
N ALA A 108 2.78 4.22 4.07
CA ALA A 108 2.03 5.03 5.01
C ALA A 108 0.83 4.22 5.53
N VAL A 109 0.64 4.20 6.84
CA VAL A 109 -0.50 3.58 7.52
C VAL A 109 -1.25 4.68 8.26
N TYR A 110 -2.53 4.85 7.93
CA TYR A 110 -3.39 5.76 8.67
C TYR A 110 -3.92 5.07 9.92
N VAL A 111 -3.59 5.63 11.10
CA VAL A 111 -4.05 5.14 12.41
C VAL A 111 -5.17 6.05 12.90
N PRO A 112 -6.43 5.57 12.92
CA PRO A 112 -7.55 6.38 13.38
C PRO A 112 -7.42 6.64 14.89
N ALA A 113 -7.57 7.89 15.31
CA ALA A 113 -7.54 8.30 16.73
C ALA A 113 -6.30 7.82 17.53
N ASP A 114 -5.17 7.58 16.86
CA ASP A 114 -3.95 6.98 17.44
C ASP A 114 -4.16 5.56 18.03
N ASP A 115 -5.21 4.85 17.63
CA ASP A 115 -5.51 3.49 18.05
C ASP A 115 -4.82 2.44 17.15
N LEU A 116 -3.72 1.88 17.64
CA LEU A 116 -2.96 0.81 16.96
C LEU A 116 -3.70 -0.55 16.96
N THR A 117 -4.80 -0.67 17.70
CA THR A 117 -5.61 -1.89 17.78
C THR A 117 -6.71 -1.96 16.72
N ASP A 118 -6.92 -0.89 15.95
CA ASP A 118 -7.83 -0.94 14.81
C ASP A 118 -7.41 -2.06 13.84
N PRO A 119 -8.35 -2.80 13.24
CA PRO A 119 -8.02 -3.91 12.33
C PRO A 119 -7.11 -3.53 11.16
N THR A 120 -7.16 -2.28 10.66
CA THR A 120 -6.31 -1.83 9.55
C THR A 120 -4.82 -1.81 9.92
N PRO A 121 -4.37 -1.05 10.95
CA PRO A 121 -2.98 -1.09 11.41
C PRO A 121 -2.60 -2.46 11.95
N ALA A 122 -3.48 -3.13 12.71
CA ALA A 122 -3.18 -4.46 13.26
C ALA A 122 -2.86 -5.49 12.17
N ALA A 123 -3.66 -5.56 11.09
CA ALA A 123 -3.40 -6.46 9.98
C ALA A 123 -2.15 -6.08 9.18
N THR A 124 -1.82 -4.78 9.08
CA THR A 124 -0.66 -4.32 8.32
C THR A 124 0.64 -4.56 9.09
N PHE A 125 0.70 -4.21 10.37
CA PHE A 125 1.92 -4.30 11.18
C PHE A 125 2.40 -5.73 11.38
N ALA A 126 1.51 -6.72 11.30
CA ALA A 126 1.88 -8.13 11.35
C ALA A 126 2.85 -8.54 10.23
N HIS A 127 2.93 -7.79 9.13
CA HIS A 127 3.78 -8.08 7.98
C HIS A 127 4.94 -7.07 7.79
N LEU A 128 5.08 -6.06 8.64
CA LEU A 128 6.12 -5.03 8.48
C LEU A 128 7.33 -5.34 9.37
N ASP A 129 8.53 -5.33 8.78
CA ASP A 129 9.80 -5.56 9.49
C ASP A 129 10.21 -4.40 10.41
N GLY A 130 9.62 -3.22 10.23
CA GLY A 130 9.90 -2.03 11.03
C GLY A 130 8.80 -0.98 10.90
N THR A 131 8.62 -0.19 11.96
CA THR A 131 7.62 0.88 11.99
C THR A 131 8.26 2.18 12.50
N THR A 132 7.81 3.31 11.94
CA THR A 132 8.15 4.64 12.43
C THR A 132 6.85 5.40 12.65
N VAL A 133 6.60 5.80 13.89
CA VAL A 133 5.35 6.46 14.27
C VAL A 133 5.56 7.97 14.28
N LEU A 134 4.80 8.69 13.45
CA LEU A 134 4.78 10.15 13.44
C LEU A 134 3.76 10.64 14.48
N SER A 135 4.26 11.21 15.58
CA SER A 135 3.40 11.72 16.66
C SER A 135 2.93 13.15 16.41
N ARG A 136 1.61 13.36 16.51
CA ARG A 136 0.99 14.71 16.45
C ARG A 136 1.56 15.65 17.52
N GLY A 137 1.82 15.15 18.72
CA GLY A 137 2.35 15.96 19.83
C GLY A 137 3.80 16.43 19.62
N LEU A 138 4.58 15.70 18.81
CA LEU A 138 5.94 16.13 18.43
C LEU A 138 5.91 17.10 17.24
N ALA A 139 4.98 16.93 16.31
CA ALA A 139 4.84 17.80 15.14
C ALA A 139 4.18 19.16 15.43
N ALA A 140 3.41 19.26 16.53
CA ALA A 140 2.75 20.51 16.95
C ALA A 140 3.65 21.44 17.79
N LYS A 141 4.92 21.07 18.00
CA LYS A 141 5.95 21.93 18.60
C LYS A 141 6.66 22.72 17.52
#